data_AF-A0A1J3D8Y9-F1
#
_entry.id   AF-A0A1J3D8Y9-F1
#
_cell.length_a   1.000
_cell.length_b   1.000
_cell.length_c   1.000
_cell.angle_alpha   90.00
_cell.angle_beta   90.00
_cell.angle_gamma   90.00
#
_symmetry.space_group_name_H-M   'P 1'
#
loop_
_entity.id
_entity.type
_entity.pdbx_description
1 polymer ?
#
loop_
_entity_poly.entity_id
_entity_poly.type
_entity_poly.pdbx_seq_one_letter_code
_entity_poly.pdbx_strand_id
1 'polypeptide(L)'
;GIEEVPWWIENFSNLSMIRMRKCKNLKHVSLYISKLKHLKKVDFSDCGVLTEVSLNDSPNVVAMARNTNHSKLPILDEASPSLGEGSIVLNFRNCFNLNQEALIETQRVLRELLILPGEEVPSYFT
;
A
#
# COMPACT_ATOMS: atom_id res chain seq x y z
N GLY A 1 -11.14 20.63 4.41
CA GLY A 1 -10.24 20.18 3.32
C GLY A 1 -10.41 18.68 3.17
N ILE A 2 -9.66 18.01 2.28
CA ILE A 2 -9.73 16.54 2.20
C ILE A 2 -9.07 15.96 3.44
N GLU A 3 -9.82 15.14 4.21
CA GLU A 3 -9.35 14.50 5.44
C GLU A 3 -8.97 13.02 5.24
N GLU A 4 -9.52 12.39 4.21
CA GLU A 4 -9.30 10.99 3.85
C GLU A 4 -9.34 10.82 2.34
N VAL A 5 -8.59 9.86 1.81
CA VAL A 5 -8.66 9.50 0.39
C VAL A 5 -10.03 8.88 0.10
N PRO A 6 -10.81 9.39 -0.86
CA PRO A 6 -12.13 8.85 -1.11
C PRO A 6 -12.10 7.41 -1.64
N TRP A 7 -12.86 6.51 -1.01
CA TRP A 7 -12.93 5.08 -1.36
C TRP A 7 -13.24 4.80 -2.84
N TRP A 8 -14.02 5.67 -3.50
CA TRP A 8 -14.41 5.49 -4.91
C TRP A 8 -13.24 5.67 -5.88
N ILE A 9 -12.07 6.14 -5.43
CA ILE A 9 -10.85 6.19 -6.24
C ILE A 9 -10.44 4.79 -6.75
N GLU A 10 -10.86 3.74 -6.06
CA GLU A 10 -10.62 2.34 -6.43
C GLU A 10 -11.42 1.89 -7.67
N ASN A 11 -12.45 2.65 -8.06
CA ASN A 11 -13.27 2.32 -9.24
C ASN A 11 -12.58 2.71 -10.55
N PHE A 12 -11.49 3.48 -10.49
CA PHE A 12 -10.73 3.86 -11.68
C PHE A 12 -9.76 2.76 -12.09
N SER A 13 -10.23 1.86 -12.95
CA SER A 13 -9.46 0.71 -13.43
C SER A 13 -8.10 1.08 -14.03
N ASN A 14 -7.98 2.23 -14.70
CA ASN A 14 -6.74 2.69 -15.34
C ASN A 14 -5.94 3.71 -14.51
N LEU A 15 -6.26 3.89 -13.22
CA LEU A 15 -5.58 4.86 -12.39
C LEU A 15 -4.10 4.46 -12.22
N SER A 16 -3.22 5.27 -12.80
CA SER A 16 -1.78 5.04 -12.75
C SER A 16 -1.07 5.87 -11.68
N MET A 17 -1.75 6.89 -11.14
CA MET A 17 -1.12 7.84 -10.25
C MET A 17 -2.09 8.55 -9.32
N ILE A 18 -1.73 8.63 -8.04
CA ILE A 18 -2.40 9.42 -7.02
C ILE A 18 -1.43 10.50 -6.53
N ARG A 19 -1.83 11.76 -6.57
CA ARG A 19 -1.04 12.90 -6.06
C ARG A 19 -1.89 13.77 -5.14
N MET A 20 -1.59 13.72 -3.85
CA MET A 20 -2.26 14.49 -2.80
C MET A 20 -1.20 15.14 -1.91
N ARG A 21 -0.32 15.92 -2.53
CA ARG A 21 0.77 16.62 -1.82
C ARG A 21 0.25 17.81 -1.03
N LYS A 22 0.89 18.11 0.10
CA LYS A 22 0.59 19.29 0.94
C LYS A 22 -0.86 19.34 1.42
N CYS A 23 -1.53 18.19 1.53
CA CYS A 23 -2.90 18.11 2.05
C CYS A 23 -2.87 18.26 3.57
N LYS A 24 -2.95 19.51 4.05
CA LYS A 24 -2.83 19.88 5.48
C LYS A 24 -3.89 19.28 6.41
N ASN A 25 -4.95 18.68 5.87
CA ASN A 25 -6.02 18.06 6.66
C ASN A 25 -6.09 16.54 6.48
N LEU A 26 -5.26 15.94 5.61
CA LEU A 26 -5.29 14.52 5.30
C LEU A 26 -4.73 13.74 6.50
N LYS A 27 -5.60 13.07 7.25
CA LYS A 27 -5.28 12.35 8.48
C LYS A 27 -5.09 10.86 8.27
N HIS A 28 -5.90 10.28 7.39
CA HIS A 28 -5.94 8.84 7.15
C HIS A 28 -5.91 8.53 5.65
N VAL A 29 -5.23 7.45 5.29
CA VAL A 29 -5.25 6.85 3.96
C VAL A 29 -5.66 5.39 4.10
N SER A 30 -6.76 5.00 3.46
CA SER A 30 -7.12 3.60 3.26
C SER A 30 -7.28 3.35 1.77
N LEU A 31 -6.50 2.41 1.23
CA LEU A 31 -6.51 2.04 -0.19
C LEU A 31 -6.33 0.53 -0.35
N TYR A 32 -7.12 -0.09 -1.22
CA TYR A 32 -6.89 -1.43 -1.72
C TYR A 32 -6.01 -1.37 -2.97
N ILE A 33 -4.68 -1.29 -2.79
CA ILE A 33 -3.72 -1.15 -3.89
C ILE A 33 -3.84 -2.32 -4.89
N SER A 34 -4.10 -3.54 -4.43
CA SER A 34 -4.38 -4.71 -5.28
C SER A 34 -5.51 -4.53 -6.31
N LYS A 35 -6.48 -3.64 -6.09
CA LYS A 35 -7.51 -3.32 -7.10
C LYS A 35 -6.99 -2.41 -8.20
N LEU A 36 -5.98 -1.59 -7.90
CA LEU A 36 -5.43 -0.58 -8.79
C LEU A 36 -4.29 -1.17 -9.63
N LYS A 37 -4.61 -2.10 -10.53
CA LYS A 37 -3.63 -2.90 -11.31
C LYS A 37 -2.64 -2.09 -12.16
N HIS A 38 -2.96 -0.84 -12.48
CA HIS A 38 -2.13 0.05 -13.29
C HIS A 38 -1.42 1.13 -12.49
N LEU A 39 -1.57 1.14 -11.16
CA LEU A 39 -0.96 2.12 -10.27
C LEU A 39 0.55 1.99 -10.32
N LYS A 40 1.23 3.13 -10.47
CA LYS A 40 2.70 3.21 -10.49
C LYS A 40 3.25 4.14 -9.43
N LYS A 41 2.44 5.09 -8.97
CA LYS A 41 2.87 6.12 -8.02
C LYS A 41 1.75 6.62 -7.13
N VAL A 42 2.04 6.68 -5.84
CA VAL A 42 1.22 7.33 -4.82
C VAL A 42 2.07 8.36 -4.11
N ASP A 43 1.59 9.60 -4.04
CA ASP A 43 2.36 10.72 -3.54
C ASP A 43 1.56 11.55 -2.53
N PHE A 44 1.85 11.31 -1.25
CA PHE A 44 1.28 12.01 -0.11
C PHE A 44 2.30 12.96 0.54
N SER A 45 3.33 13.38 -0.18
CA SER A 45 4.39 14.21 0.41
C SER A 45 3.83 15.47 1.06
N ASP A 46 4.48 15.90 2.14
CA ASP A 46 4.15 17.12 2.87
C ASP A 46 2.73 17.11 3.51
N CYS A 47 2.18 15.93 3.79
CA CYS A 47 0.95 15.76 4.57
C CYS A 47 1.30 15.61 6.06
N GLY A 48 1.66 16.71 6.72
CA GLY A 48 2.19 16.67 8.08
C GLY A 48 1.22 16.16 9.16
N VAL A 49 -0.09 16.13 8.91
CA VAL A 49 -1.09 15.59 9.85
C VAL A 49 -1.49 14.14 9.55
N LEU A 50 -0.89 13.52 8.53
CA LEU A 50 -1.15 12.13 8.17
C LEU A 50 -0.55 11.22 9.25
N THR A 51 -1.39 10.46 9.94
CA THR A 51 -0.98 9.59 11.05
C THR A 51 -1.06 8.11 10.70
N GLU A 52 -1.99 7.74 9.83
CA GLU A 52 -2.31 6.34 9.54
C GLU A 52 -2.44 6.08 8.05
N VAL A 53 -1.78 5.01 7.60
CA VAL A 53 -1.84 4.52 6.23
C VAL A 53 -2.11 3.02 6.28
N SER A 54 -3.18 2.62 5.60
CA SER A 54 -3.62 1.24 5.46
C SER A 54 -3.70 0.93 3.96
N LEU A 55 -2.71 0.18 3.49
CA LEU A 55 -2.67 -0.35 2.12
C LEU A 55 -3.12 -1.79 2.21
N ASN A 56 -4.44 -1.99 2.27
CA ASN A 56 -5.06 -3.28 2.59
C ASN A 56 -4.90 -4.25 1.42
N ASP A 57 -3.74 -4.85 1.34
CA ASP A 57 -3.54 -6.08 0.61
C ASP A 57 -3.64 -7.21 1.64
N SER A 58 -4.88 -7.58 1.97
CA SER A 58 -5.11 -8.65 2.92
C SER A 58 -4.35 -9.90 2.46
N PRO A 59 -3.52 -10.54 3.32
CA PRO A 59 -2.82 -11.77 2.99
C PRO A 59 -3.76 -13.00 2.96
N ASN A 60 -5.07 -12.81 2.82
CA ASN A 60 -6.05 -13.90 2.95
C ASN A 60 -6.18 -14.77 1.69
N VAL A 61 -5.03 -15.21 1.16
CA VAL A 61 -4.87 -16.50 0.48
C VAL A 61 -4.28 -17.55 1.45
N VAL A 62 -3.85 -17.16 2.67
CA VAL A 62 -3.26 -18.08 3.66
C VAL A 62 -4.23 -18.44 4.79
N ALA A 63 -5.45 -18.86 4.45
CA ALA A 63 -6.34 -19.52 5.42
C ALA A 63 -7.43 -20.37 4.74
N MET A 64 -7.05 -21.49 4.11
CA MET A 64 -7.86 -22.73 4.10
C MET A 64 -7.01 -23.91 3.60
N ALA A 65 -6.24 -24.54 4.50
CA ALA A 65 -5.83 -25.93 4.33
C ALA A 65 -5.28 -26.49 5.65
N ARG A 66 -6.15 -26.70 6.63
CA ARG A 66 -5.90 -27.71 7.66
C ARG A 66 -7.15 -28.54 7.87
N ASN A 67 -7.40 -29.47 6.95
CA ASN A 67 -7.73 -30.87 7.25
C ASN A 67 -8.11 -31.69 6.00
N THR A 68 -7.67 -32.96 6.06
CA THR A 68 -8.03 -34.16 5.27
C THR A 68 -7.40 -34.37 3.89
N ASN A 69 -6.28 -35.11 3.93
CA ASN A 69 -6.02 -36.40 3.27
C ASN A 69 -6.25 -36.55 1.74
N HIS A 70 -5.11 -36.78 1.09
CA HIS A 70 -4.87 -37.54 -0.15
C HIS A 70 -5.44 -37.03 -1.48
N SER A 71 -4.49 -36.51 -2.27
CA SER A 71 -4.39 -36.52 -3.73
C SER A 71 -5.25 -35.52 -4.53
N LYS A 72 -4.51 -34.75 -5.32
CA LYS A 72 -4.89 -33.85 -6.42
C LYS A 72 -5.35 -32.45 -6.00
N LEU A 73 -4.35 -31.56 -5.99
CA LEU A 73 -4.46 -30.10 -5.98
C LEU A 73 -5.61 -29.60 -6.87
N PRO A 74 -6.43 -28.64 -6.42
CA PRO A 74 -7.31 -27.93 -7.31
C PRO A 74 -6.44 -27.08 -8.25
N ILE A 75 -6.69 -27.22 -9.54
CA ILE A 75 -6.15 -26.35 -10.58
C ILE A 75 -6.76 -24.97 -10.30
N LEU A 76 -5.98 -24.11 -9.64
CA LEU A 76 -6.24 -22.68 -9.66
C LEU A 76 -5.91 -22.24 -11.08
N ASP A 77 -6.94 -21.79 -11.81
CA ASP A 77 -6.73 -21.08 -13.06
C ASP A 77 -5.70 -19.98 -12.81
N GLU A 78 -4.55 -20.15 -13.47
CA GLU A 78 -3.38 -19.28 -13.48
C GLU A 78 -3.75 -17.94 -14.11
N ALA A 79 -4.47 -17.12 -13.34
CA ALA A 79 -4.25 -15.68 -13.33
C ALA A 79 -3.46 -15.37 -12.07
N SER A 80 -2.24 -15.92 -11.99
CA SER A 80 -1.14 -15.26 -11.28
C SER A 80 -1.30 -13.76 -11.53
N PRO A 81 -1.47 -12.90 -10.51
CA PRO A 81 -1.47 -11.47 -10.77
C PRO A 81 -0.14 -11.23 -11.46
N SER A 82 -0.21 -10.81 -12.72
CA SER A 82 0.98 -10.58 -13.53
C SER A 82 1.88 -9.71 -12.67
N LEU A 83 3.02 -10.27 -12.25
CA LEU A 83 4.15 -9.53 -11.72
C LEU A 83 4.71 -8.71 -12.89
N GLY A 84 3.89 -7.79 -13.37
CA GLY A 84 4.19 -6.88 -14.45
C GLY A 84 5.09 -5.82 -13.87
N GLU A 85 6.38 -6.13 -13.84
CA GLU A 85 7.49 -5.22 -14.10
C GLU A 85 7.16 -3.73 -13.85
N GLY A 86 7.03 -3.38 -12.57
CA GLY A 86 6.71 -2.03 -12.12
C GLY A 86 6.49 -2.00 -10.62
N SER A 87 7.56 -1.76 -9.85
CA SER A 87 7.41 -1.47 -8.41
C SER A 87 6.62 -0.17 -8.25
N ILE A 88 5.57 -0.19 -7.43
CA ILE A 88 4.82 1.03 -7.09
C ILE A 88 5.71 1.90 -6.21
N VAL A 89 5.74 3.21 -6.49
CA VAL A 89 6.44 4.17 -5.65
C VAL A 89 5.46 4.81 -4.69
N LEU A 90 5.67 4.60 -3.39
CA LEU A 90 4.94 5.24 -2.31
C LEU A 90 5.79 6.35 -1.69
N ASN A 91 5.28 7.58 -1.71
CA ASN A 91 6.01 8.74 -1.20
C ASN A 91 5.32 9.38 0.00
N PHE A 92 5.95 9.25 1.17
CA PHE A 92 5.53 9.85 2.45
C PHE A 92 6.55 10.87 2.97
N ARG A 93 7.39 11.44 2.10
CA ARG A 93 8.31 12.52 2.48
C ARG A 93 7.58 13.60 3.28
N ASN A 94 8.15 14.00 4.41
CA ASN A 94 7.63 15.04 5.32
C ASN A 94 6.26 14.71 5.96
N CYS A 95 5.85 13.43 6.02
CA CYS A 95 4.70 12.99 6.81
C CYS A 95 5.17 12.57 8.21
N PHE A 96 5.62 13.53 9.01
CA PHE A 96 6.36 13.27 10.25
C PHE A 96 5.53 12.57 11.34
N ASN A 97 4.22 12.80 11.39
CA ASN A 97 3.33 12.13 12.34
C ASN A 97 2.91 10.70 11.94
N LEU A 98 3.44 10.18 10.83
CA LEU A 98 3.04 8.88 10.29
C LEU A 98 3.72 7.74 11.03
N ASN A 99 2.96 6.74 11.45
CA ASN A 99 3.51 5.52 12.05
C ASN A 99 4.37 4.74 11.03
N GLN A 100 5.69 4.79 11.21
CA GLN A 100 6.65 4.17 10.30
C GLN A 100 6.64 2.62 10.36
N GLU A 101 6.29 2.02 11.51
CA GLU A 101 6.25 0.56 11.66
C GLU A 101 5.24 -0.07 10.68
N ALA A 102 4.08 0.56 10.51
CA ALA A 102 3.05 0.12 9.57
C ALA A 102 3.53 0.17 8.10
N LEU A 103 4.37 1.16 7.75
CA LEU A 103 4.92 1.28 6.41
C LEU A 103 5.98 0.22 6.12
N ILE A 104 6.82 -0.10 7.12
CA ILE A 104 7.86 -1.13 6.99
C ILE A 104 7.20 -2.50 6.78
N GLU A 105 6.13 -2.80 7.51
CA GLU A 105 5.39 -4.04 7.31
C GLU A 105 4.76 -4.09 5.91
N THR A 106 4.25 -2.96 5.40
CA THR A 106 3.73 -2.85 4.03
C THR A 106 4.81 -3.14 2.98
N GLN A 107 6.03 -2.62 3.17
CA GLN A 107 7.18 -2.88 2.27
C GLN A 107 7.49 -4.38 2.17
N ARG A 108 7.43 -5.12 3.28
CA ARG A 108 7.71 -6.57 3.32
C ARG A 108 6.72 -7.37 2.47
N VAL A 109 5.49 -6.90 2.35
CA VAL A 109 4.40 -7.60 1.65
C VAL A 109 4.38 -7.23 0.16
N LEU A 110 4.58 -5.95 -0.20
CA LEU A 110 4.23 -5.44 -1.53
C LEU A 110 5.41 -5.21 -2.50
N ARG A 111 6.67 -5.36 -2.06
CA ARG A 111 7.87 -5.07 -2.88
C ARG A 111 7.83 -3.68 -3.55
N GLU A 112 7.23 -2.72 -2.87
CA GLU A 112 7.09 -1.34 -3.33
C GLU A 112 8.31 -0.50 -2.93
N LEU A 113 8.60 0.53 -3.74
CA LEU A 113 9.61 1.53 -3.38
C LEU A 113 8.99 2.52 -2.40
N LEU A 114 9.41 2.45 -1.14
CA LEU A 114 8.92 3.29 -0.06
C LEU A 114 9.87 4.46 0.21
N ILE A 115 9.36 5.70 0.16
CA ILE A 115 10.06 6.89 0.62
C ILE A 115 9.46 7.29 1.98
N LEU A 116 10.20 6.99 3.04
CA LEU A 116 9.80 7.24 4.43
C LEU A 116 9.80 8.74 4.78
N PRO A 117 9.09 9.14 5.85
CA PRO A 117 9.26 10.45 6.47
C PRO A 117 10.73 10.64 6.90
N GLY A 118 11.32 11.79 6.56
CA GLY A 118 12.73 12.08 6.83
C GLY A 118 12.96 12.94 8.08
N GLU A 119 12.30 12.62 9.19
CA GLU A 119 12.48 13.37 10.46
C GLU A 119 13.78 12.97 11.18
N GLU A 120 13.91 11.68 11.47
CA GLU A 120 15.09 11.06 12.09
C GLU A 120 15.45 9.80 11.32
N VAL A 121 16.72 9.37 11.39
CA VAL A 121 17.15 8.08 10.83
C VAL A 121 16.61 6.98 11.74
N PRO A 122 15.74 6.07 11.24
CA PRO A 122 15.20 5.01 12.08
C PRO A 122 16.31 4.11 12.64
N SER A 123 16.17 3.67 13.88
CA SER A 123 17.21 2.92 14.62
C SER A 123 17.66 1.62 13.95
N TYR A 124 16.85 1.01 13.09
CA TYR A 124 17.21 -0.19 12.34
C TYR A 124 18.20 0.09 11.19
N PHE A 125 18.50 1.36 10.89
CA PHE A 125 19.53 1.77 9.92
C PHE A 125 20.86 2.20 10.56
N THR A 126 20.96 2.24 11.89
CA THR A 126 22.13 2.70 12.66
C THR A 126 22.69 1.59 13.53
#